data_AF-A0A0B2SKP7-F1
#
_entry.id   AF-A0A0B2SKP7-F1
#
_cell.length_a   1.000
_cell.length_b   1.000
_cell.length_c   1.000
_cell.angle_alpha   90.00
_cell.angle_beta   90.00
_cell.angle_gamma   90.00
#
_symmetry.space_group_name_H-M   'P 1'
#
loop_
_entity.id
_entity.type
_entity.pdbx_description
1 polymer ?
#
loop_
_entity_poly.entity_id
_entity_poly.type
_entity_poly.pdbx_seq_one_letter_code
_entity_poly.pdbx_strand_id
1 'polypeptide(L)'
;MSFPSWEGTFMRCFSEIDEKLAKNIDTDGFHGGSTSVSVIKQGDQVIIGNVGDSRAVLCRRAPDNHLIPVQLTVDLAPDIPREALRIFAVEEDPTVNRVWMPERDCPGLAMARAFTNFCLKYYGVASVPDVS
;
A
#
# COMPACT_ATOMS: atom_id res chain seq x y z
N MET A 1 22.70 -3.96 -12.86
CA MET A 1 21.52 -4.69 -12.32
C MET A 1 20.42 -4.60 -13.36
N SER A 2 19.69 -5.68 -13.60
CA SER A 2 18.56 -5.71 -14.54
C SER A 2 17.29 -5.19 -13.87
N PHE A 3 16.32 -4.73 -14.65
CA PHE A 3 15.04 -4.22 -14.14
C PHE A 3 14.31 -5.22 -13.21
N PRO A 4 14.20 -6.53 -13.53
CA PRO A 4 13.57 -7.50 -12.62
C PRO A 4 14.31 -7.68 -11.28
N SER A 5 15.62 -7.44 -11.25
CA SER A 5 16.39 -7.48 -10.00
C SER A 5 16.08 -6.30 -9.08
N TRP A 6 15.71 -5.15 -9.65
CA TRP A 6 15.26 -3.99 -8.88
C TRP A 6 13.86 -4.19 -8.32
N GLU A 7 12.90 -4.65 -9.10
CA GLU A 7 11.53 -4.93 -8.62
C GLU A 7 11.52 -5.92 -7.45
N GLY A 8 12.22 -7.04 -7.60
CA GLY A 8 12.31 -8.06 -6.54
C GLY A 8 12.97 -7.54 -5.26
N THR A 9 14.03 -6.75 -5.40
CA THR A 9 14.70 -6.10 -4.26
C THR A 9 13.77 -5.09 -3.59
N PHE A 10 13.08 -4.30 -4.40
CA PHE A 10 12.19 -3.25 -3.94
C PHE A 10 11.01 -3.81 -3.15
N MET A 11 10.35 -4.86 -3.65
CA MET A 11 9.31 -5.57 -2.90
C MET A 11 9.83 -6.15 -1.58
N ARG A 12 11.04 -6.74 -1.60
CA ARG A 12 11.65 -7.33 -0.40
C ARG A 12 11.94 -6.28 0.67
N CYS A 13 12.46 -5.12 0.30
CA CYS A 13 12.77 -4.04 1.25
C CYS A 13 11.55 -3.64 2.09
N PHE A 14 10.36 -3.58 1.49
CA PHE A 14 9.14 -3.24 2.21
C PHE A 14 8.76 -4.31 3.25
N SER A 15 8.88 -5.59 2.88
CA SER A 15 8.65 -6.70 3.81
C SER A 15 9.64 -6.66 4.97
N GLU A 16 10.93 -6.45 4.67
CA GLU A 16 11.99 -6.35 5.68
C GLU A 16 11.82 -5.14 6.61
N ILE A 17 11.32 -4.00 6.11
CA ILE A 17 11.00 -2.83 6.94
C ILE A 17 9.89 -3.18 7.93
N ASP A 18 8.80 -3.78 7.45
CA ASP A 18 7.65 -4.14 8.27
C ASP A 18 8.01 -5.19 9.33
N GLU A 19 8.80 -6.21 8.97
CA GLU A 19 9.34 -7.21 9.91
C GLU A 19 10.28 -6.61 10.96
N LYS A 20 11.12 -5.64 10.56
CA LYS A 20 11.97 -4.91 11.50
C LYS A 20 11.13 -4.08 12.47
N LEU A 21 10.09 -3.42 11.99
CA LEU A 21 9.19 -2.66 12.86
C LEU A 21 8.49 -3.59 13.85
N ALA A 22 7.98 -4.74 13.41
CA ALA A 22 7.30 -5.72 14.27
C ALA A 22 8.16 -6.20 15.46
N LYS A 23 9.49 -6.22 15.31
CA LYS A 23 10.42 -6.62 16.38
C LYS A 23 10.74 -5.52 17.38
N ASN A 24 10.51 -4.25 17.01
CA ASN A 24 10.98 -3.08 17.75
C ASN A 24 9.84 -2.22 18.32
N ILE A 25 8.60 -2.48 17.94
CA ILE A 25 7.42 -1.79 18.49
C ILE A 25 6.44 -2.80 19.08
N ASP A 26 5.62 -2.33 20.02
CA ASP A 26 4.52 -3.12 20.55
C ASP A 26 3.53 -3.46 19.41
N THR A 27 3.39 -4.75 19.12
CA THR A 27 2.54 -5.27 18.04
C THR A 27 1.09 -5.47 18.47
N ASP A 28 0.83 -5.45 19.78
CA ASP A 28 -0.50 -5.65 20.37
C ASP A 28 -1.25 -4.31 20.53
N GLY A 29 -0.54 -3.19 20.39
CA GLY A 29 -1.09 -1.84 20.46
C GLY A 29 -1.75 -1.36 19.17
N PHE A 30 -2.74 -0.46 19.29
CA PHE A 30 -3.35 0.32 18.20
C PHE A 30 -2.41 1.44 17.70
N HIS A 31 -1.13 1.12 17.55
CA HIS A 31 -0.13 2.11 17.16
C HIS A 31 -0.23 2.37 15.66
N GLY A 32 -0.18 3.67 15.32
CA GLY A 32 -0.49 4.17 13.98
C GLY A 32 0.36 3.51 12.90
N GLY A 33 -0.20 3.44 11.70
CA GLY A 33 0.54 2.97 10.54
C GLY A 33 0.75 4.05 9.49
N SER A 34 1.50 3.67 8.47
CA SER A 34 1.88 4.57 7.40
C SER A 34 1.57 3.97 6.04
N THR A 35 1.14 4.87 5.16
CA THR A 35 1.07 4.65 3.72
C THR A 35 2.44 4.97 3.12
N SER A 36 2.72 4.55 1.89
CA SER A 36 3.93 4.94 1.18
C SER A 36 3.74 4.84 -0.33
N VAL A 37 4.14 5.90 -1.04
CA VAL A 37 4.44 5.84 -2.47
C VAL A 37 5.93 6.13 -2.61
N SER A 38 6.68 5.12 -3.02
CA SER A 38 8.13 5.22 -3.20
C SER A 38 8.50 5.14 -4.68
N VAL A 39 9.46 5.95 -5.11
CA VAL A 39 9.86 6.07 -6.52
C VAL A 39 11.37 5.90 -6.65
N ILE A 40 11.79 4.98 -7.52
CA ILE A 40 13.18 4.84 -7.96
C ILE A 40 13.25 5.30 -9.41
N LYS A 41 14.07 6.32 -9.70
CA LYS A 41 14.33 6.77 -11.08
C LYS A 41 15.76 6.42 -11.48
N GLN A 42 15.92 5.71 -12.60
CA GLN A 42 17.22 5.42 -13.19
C GLN A 42 17.17 5.72 -14.70
N GLY A 43 17.89 6.75 -15.13
CA GLY A 43 17.81 7.23 -16.52
C GLY A 43 16.37 7.59 -16.88
N ASP A 44 15.85 6.98 -17.95
CA ASP A 44 14.47 7.17 -18.43
C ASP A 44 13.48 6.14 -17.85
N GLN A 45 13.93 5.29 -16.93
CA GLN A 45 13.10 4.29 -16.26
C GLN A 45 12.71 4.77 -14.86
N VAL A 46 11.49 4.42 -14.46
CA VAL A 46 10.96 4.69 -13.14
C VAL A 46 10.32 3.40 -12.63
N ILE A 47 10.57 3.05 -11.37
CA ILE A 47 9.90 1.98 -10.63
C ILE A 47 9.16 2.63 -9.48
N ILE A 48 7.88 2.29 -9.32
CA ILE A 48 7.02 2.88 -8.30
C ILE A 48 6.45 1.76 -7.44
N GLY A 49 6.45 1.97 -6.12
CA GLY A 49 5.96 1.02 -5.14
C GLY A 49 4.91 1.71 -4.30
N ASN A 50 3.66 1.25 -4.40
CA ASN A 50 2.56 1.78 -3.61
C ASN A 50 2.16 0.82 -2.48
N VAL A 51 2.14 1.34 -1.26
CA VAL A 51 1.51 0.74 -0.10
C VAL A 51 0.47 1.72 0.39
N GLY A 52 -0.75 1.55 -0.12
CA GLY A 52 -1.90 2.26 0.39
C GLY A 52 -2.71 3.08 -0.60
N ASP A 53 -3.34 4.12 -0.09
CA ASP A 53 -4.21 5.06 -0.80
C ASP A 53 -3.50 6.39 -1.12
N SER A 54 -2.20 6.50 -0.86
CA SER A 54 -1.37 7.57 -1.42
C SER A 54 -1.25 7.43 -2.94
N ARG A 55 -1.08 8.56 -3.64
CA ARG A 55 -1.11 8.59 -5.12
C ARG A 55 0.09 9.29 -5.75
N ALA A 56 0.71 8.65 -6.74
CA ALA A 56 1.64 9.29 -7.68
C ALA A 56 0.94 9.62 -9.01
N VAL A 57 1.19 10.83 -9.50
CA VAL A 57 0.72 11.33 -10.80
C VAL A 57 1.89 12.00 -11.52
N LEU A 58 2.21 11.53 -12.73
CA LEU A 58 3.19 12.14 -13.62
C LEU A 58 2.53 13.26 -14.42
N CYS A 59 3.05 14.47 -14.31
CA CYS A 59 2.67 15.56 -15.21
C CYS A 59 3.48 15.45 -16.52
N ARG A 60 2.82 15.10 -17.62
CA ARG A 60 3.43 15.02 -18.95
C ARG A 60 3.03 16.23 -19.78
N ARG A 61 4.02 16.93 -20.34
CA ARG A 61 3.77 17.99 -21.32
C ARG A 61 3.57 17.38 -22.71
N ALA A 62 2.51 17.79 -23.40
CA ALA A 62 2.26 17.35 -24.77
C ALA A 62 2.87 18.32 -25.81
N PRO A 63 2.86 17.95 -27.10
CA PRO A 63 3.46 18.77 -28.15
C PRO A 63 2.85 20.18 -28.28
N ASP A 64 1.57 20.34 -27.96
CA ASP A 64 0.84 21.62 -27.94
C ASP A 64 1.00 22.40 -26.63
N ASN A 65 1.93 21.97 -25.77
CA ASN A 65 2.27 22.56 -24.48
C ASN A 65 1.18 22.39 -23.39
N HIS A 66 0.11 21.62 -23.63
CA HIS A 66 -0.85 21.29 -22.57
C HIS A 66 -0.26 20.27 -21.57
N LEU A 67 -0.71 20.31 -20.31
CA LEU A 67 -0.29 19.38 -19.26
C LEU A 67 -1.28 18.21 -19.15
N ILE A 68 -0.78 16.98 -19.30
CA ILE A 68 -1.54 15.75 -19.14
C ILE A 68 -1.17 15.12 -17.78
N PRO A 69 -2.12 14.92 -16.86
CA PRO A 69 -1.89 14.10 -15.67
C PRO A 69 -1.95 12.62 -16.04
N VAL A 70 -0.89 11.88 -15.77
CA VAL A 70 -0.83 10.42 -15.94
C VAL A 70 -0.75 9.79 -14.56
N GLN A 71 -1.82 9.13 -14.13
CA GLN A 71 -1.84 8.40 -12.87
C GLN A 71 -0.89 7.21 -12.95
N LEU A 72 0.00 7.09 -11.96
CA LEU A 72 1.01 6.04 -11.92
C LEU A 72 0.69 4.95 -10.91
N THR A 73 -0.10 5.26 -9.88
CA THR A 73 -0.51 4.29 -8.84
C THR A 73 -2.02 4.24 -8.70
N VAL A 74 -2.54 3.11 -8.25
CA VAL A 74 -3.95 2.93 -7.88
C VAL A 74 -4.05 2.88 -6.37
N ASP A 75 -4.99 3.62 -5.80
CA ASP A 75 -5.29 3.59 -4.37
C ASP A 75 -5.75 2.18 -3.99
N LEU A 76 -5.04 1.56 -3.05
CA LEU A 76 -5.26 0.16 -2.66
C LEU A 76 -6.33 0.08 -1.57
N ALA A 77 -7.56 0.42 -1.95
CA ALA A 77 -8.74 0.31 -1.11
C ALA A 77 -9.18 -1.17 -0.93
N PRO A 78 -9.94 -1.51 0.14
CA PRO A 78 -10.34 -2.90 0.42
C PRO A 78 -11.23 -3.55 -0.65
N ASP A 79 -12.01 -2.76 -1.38
CA ASP A 79 -12.92 -3.18 -2.45
C ASP A 79 -12.22 -3.44 -3.79
N ILE A 80 -10.93 -3.12 -3.91
CA ILE A 80 -10.16 -3.46 -5.10
C ILE A 80 -10.13 -4.99 -5.25
N PRO A 81 -10.52 -5.57 -6.41
CA PRO A 81 -10.76 -7.01 -6.53
C PRO A 81 -9.61 -7.90 -6.05
N ARG A 82 -8.35 -7.53 -6.34
CA ARG A 82 -7.17 -8.28 -5.88
C ARG A 82 -6.90 -8.17 -4.37
N GLU A 83 -7.30 -7.06 -3.75
CA GLU A 83 -7.14 -6.82 -2.32
C GLU A 83 -8.26 -7.50 -1.53
N ALA A 84 -9.50 -7.42 -2.03
CA ALA A 84 -10.69 -8.05 -1.44
C ALA A 84 -10.53 -9.57 -1.23
N LEU A 85 -9.76 -10.25 -2.10
CA LEU A 85 -9.45 -11.68 -1.95
C LEU A 85 -8.61 -12.02 -0.72
N ARG A 86 -7.86 -11.04 -0.18
CA ARG A 86 -7.00 -11.21 1.01
C ARG A 86 -7.66 -10.70 2.28
N ILE A 87 -8.54 -9.71 2.18
CA ILE A 87 -9.17 -9.10 3.35
C ILE A 87 -10.22 -10.04 3.94
N PHE A 88 -10.06 -10.38 5.21
CA PHE A 88 -10.96 -11.27 5.96
C PHE A 88 -11.89 -10.51 6.91
N ALA A 89 -11.89 -9.17 6.86
CA ALA A 89 -12.68 -8.35 7.76
C ALA A 89 -14.18 -8.62 7.60
N VAL A 90 -14.86 -8.80 8.72
CA VAL A 90 -16.32 -8.84 8.81
C VAL A 90 -16.83 -7.42 8.54
N GLU A 91 -17.74 -7.26 7.59
CA GLU A 91 -18.46 -6.00 7.39
C GLU A 91 -19.34 -5.75 8.64
N GLU A 92 -18.90 -4.88 9.56
CA GLU A 92 -19.84 -4.30 10.53
C GLU A 92 -20.84 -3.36 9.84
N ASP A 93 -20.42 -2.69 8.77
CA ASP A 93 -21.25 -1.82 7.95
C ASP A 93 -20.83 -1.87 6.46
N PRO A 94 -21.62 -2.47 5.56
CA PRO A 94 -21.33 -2.52 4.12
C PRO A 94 -21.30 -1.15 3.43
N THR A 95 -21.72 -0.08 4.13
CA THR A 95 -21.65 1.30 3.60
C THR A 95 -20.28 1.95 3.80
N VAL A 96 -19.40 1.37 4.62
CA VAL A 96 -18.08 1.92 4.92
C VAL A 96 -16.97 0.98 4.48
N ASN A 97 -16.33 1.31 3.35
CA ASN A 97 -15.22 0.54 2.77
C ASN A 97 -13.93 0.66 3.60
N ARG A 98 -13.84 -0.16 4.66
CA ARG A 98 -12.72 -0.21 5.60
C ARG A 98 -12.43 -1.65 6.03
N VAL A 99 -11.18 -1.90 6.37
CA VAL A 99 -10.76 -3.14 7.04
C VAL A 99 -10.99 -2.98 8.54
N TRP A 100 -11.70 -3.94 9.13
CA TRP A 100 -12.09 -3.97 10.54
C TRP A 100 -11.66 -5.26 11.23
N MET A 101 -11.66 -5.25 12.56
CA MET A 101 -11.59 -6.47 13.36
C MET A 101 -13.01 -7.01 13.59
N PRO A 102 -13.22 -8.33 13.59
CA PRO A 102 -14.55 -8.92 13.78
C PRO A 102 -15.24 -8.63 15.13
N GLU A 103 -14.47 -8.35 16.18
CA GLU A 103 -14.98 -8.21 17.56
C GLU A 103 -14.81 -6.79 18.13
N ARG A 104 -14.36 -5.83 17.30
CA ARG A 104 -14.11 -4.44 17.71
C ARG A 104 -14.37 -3.47 16.56
N ASP A 105 -15.12 -2.40 16.83
CA ASP A 105 -15.28 -1.23 15.96
C ASP A 105 -14.00 -0.39 15.79
N CYS A 106 -12.82 -0.95 16.11
CA CYS A 106 -11.54 -0.29 15.91
C CYS A 106 -10.39 -1.29 15.70
N PRO A 107 -9.37 -0.92 14.89
CA PRO A 107 -9.32 0.27 14.04
C PRO A 107 -10.06 0.04 12.71
N GLY A 108 -10.46 1.13 12.04
CA GLY A 108 -11.08 1.09 10.71
C GLY A 108 -10.14 1.64 9.65
N LEU A 109 -9.50 0.76 8.88
CA LEU A 109 -8.47 1.15 7.93
C LEU A 109 -9.05 1.30 6.51
N ALA A 110 -8.95 2.49 5.92
CA ALA A 110 -9.51 2.81 4.59
C ALA A 110 -8.77 2.16 3.41
N MET A 111 -7.71 1.41 3.68
CA MET A 111 -6.78 0.86 2.71
C MET A 111 -6.43 -0.57 3.08
N ALA A 112 -6.22 -1.41 2.06
CA ALA A 112 -5.84 -2.81 2.22
C ALA A 112 -4.34 -3.01 2.46
N ARG A 113 -3.53 -1.98 2.22
CA ARG A 113 -2.07 -2.05 2.43
C ARG A 113 -1.56 -0.88 3.27
N ALA A 114 -0.77 -1.21 4.26
CA ALA A 114 -0.11 -0.25 5.15
C ALA A 114 1.13 -0.89 5.78
N PHE A 115 2.13 -0.07 6.12
CA PHE A 115 3.15 -0.48 7.08
C PHE A 115 2.56 -0.52 8.48
N THR A 116 3.05 -1.43 9.32
CA THR A 116 2.56 -1.69 10.68
C THR A 116 1.07 -2.02 10.69
N ASN A 117 0.24 -1.49 11.59
CA ASN A 117 -1.13 -1.97 11.83
C ASN A 117 -1.14 -3.50 12.03
N PHE A 118 -0.23 -4.01 12.88
CA PHE A 118 0.02 -5.45 13.02
C PHE A 118 -1.22 -6.24 13.43
N CYS A 119 -2.08 -5.62 14.23
CA CYS A 119 -3.37 -6.16 14.61
C CYS A 119 -4.30 -6.42 13.40
N LEU A 120 -4.15 -5.68 12.29
CA LEU A 120 -4.88 -5.88 11.03
C LEU A 120 -4.19 -6.78 10.01
N LYS A 121 -2.92 -7.15 10.23
CA LYS A 121 -2.19 -8.05 9.32
C LYS A 121 -2.81 -9.43 9.27
N TYR A 122 -3.33 -9.91 10.40
CA TYR A 122 -4.08 -11.17 10.50
C TYR A 122 -5.41 -11.14 9.71
N TYR A 123 -5.93 -9.95 9.41
CA TYR A 123 -7.17 -9.74 8.65
C TYR A 123 -6.91 -9.37 7.19
N GLY A 124 -5.68 -9.58 6.71
CA GLY A 124 -5.35 -9.47 5.28
C GLY A 124 -4.62 -8.20 4.87
N VAL A 125 -4.38 -7.25 5.78
CA VAL A 125 -3.61 -6.04 5.46
C VAL A 125 -2.19 -6.42 5.03
N ALA A 126 -1.69 -5.83 3.94
CA ALA A 126 -0.35 -6.13 3.40
C ALA A 126 0.62 -4.96 3.61
N SER A 127 1.92 -5.24 3.73
CA SER A 127 3.00 -4.24 3.59
C SER A 127 3.76 -4.36 2.28
N VAL A 128 3.52 -5.41 1.49
CA VAL A 128 4.15 -5.60 0.18
C VAL A 128 3.58 -4.58 -0.81
N PRO A 129 4.41 -3.82 -1.55
CA PRO A 129 3.95 -2.79 -2.45
C PRO A 129 3.29 -3.39 -3.70
N ASP A 130 2.37 -2.64 -4.31
CA ASP A 130 2.03 -2.79 -5.72
C ASP A 130 3.13 -2.09 -6.53
N VAL A 131 3.81 -2.84 -7.39
CA VAL A 131 4.97 -2.34 -8.15
C VAL A 131 4.60 -2.16 -9.62
N SER A 132 4.97 -1.01 -10.19
CA SER A 132 4.75 -0.62 -11.59
C SER A 132 5.96 0.07 -12.20
#